data_AF-A0A4V1XJW7-F1
#
_entry.id   AF-A0A4V1XJW7-F1
#
_cell.length_a   1.000
_cell.length_b   1.000
_cell.length_c   1.000
_cell.angle_alpha   90.00
_cell.angle_beta   90.00
_cell.angle_gamma   90.00
#
_symmetry.space_group_name_H-M   'P 1'
#
loop_
_entity.id
_entity.type
_entity.pdbx_description
1 polymer ?
#
loop_
_entity_poly.entity_id
_entity_poly.type
_entity_poly.pdbx_seq_one_letter_code
_entity_poly.pdbx_strand_id
1 'polypeptide(L)'
;MKLATAFATAVALAPTVSAWRVYLYSHSDFGGSYYTQGGPGNPGSACHTIPSDHRYEANSIEYYAYNSQTNPTTRCKIQLFETLDCTSHQGPFFSVDTKKVLVEDWRNRAASFSTQCWSV
;
A
#
# COMPACT_ATOMS: atom_id res chain seq x y z
N MET A 1 26.48 1.77 -48.27
CA MET A 1 25.35 2.09 -47.37
C MET A 1 25.40 1.07 -46.22
N LYS A 2 25.80 1.46 -44.99
CA LYS A 2 24.94 1.89 -43.86
C LYS A 2 23.84 0.84 -43.57
N LEU A 3 23.63 0.26 -42.40
CA LEU A 3 24.10 0.43 -41.01
C LEU A 3 23.99 -0.95 -40.32
N ALA A 4 24.92 -1.30 -39.43
CA ALA A 4 24.69 -2.40 -38.47
C ALA A 4 24.11 -1.79 -37.19
N THR A 5 22.89 -2.18 -36.90
CA THR A 5 22.02 -1.71 -35.81
C THR A 5 22.61 -2.06 -34.45
N ALA A 6 22.78 -1.06 -33.59
CA ALA A 6 23.14 -1.27 -32.19
C ALA A 6 21.93 -1.85 -31.43
N PHE A 7 22.10 -3.02 -30.81
CA PHE A 7 21.15 -3.54 -29.84
C PHE A 7 21.31 -2.76 -28.54
N ALA A 8 20.39 -1.82 -28.28
CA ALA A 8 20.24 -1.24 -26.96
C ALA A 8 19.65 -2.33 -26.05
N THR A 9 20.47 -2.89 -25.17
CA THR A 9 19.98 -3.69 -24.04
C THR A 9 19.16 -2.76 -23.15
N ALA A 10 17.85 -2.91 -23.20
CA ALA A 10 16.96 -2.32 -22.22
C ALA A 10 17.42 -2.78 -20.83
N VAL A 11 17.92 -1.85 -20.02
CA VAL A 11 18.15 -2.09 -18.61
C VAL A 11 16.77 -2.37 -18.04
N ALA A 12 16.50 -3.63 -17.70
CA ALA A 12 15.38 -3.98 -16.86
C ALA A 12 15.61 -3.23 -15.54
N LEU A 13 14.96 -2.08 -15.38
CA LEU A 13 14.89 -1.39 -14.11
C LEU A 13 14.37 -2.44 -13.13
N ALA A 14 15.20 -2.80 -12.15
CA ALA A 14 14.77 -3.63 -11.03
C ALA A 14 13.39 -3.12 -10.57
N PRO A 15 12.43 -4.03 -10.25
CA PRO A 15 11.10 -3.61 -9.87
C PRO A 15 11.23 -2.51 -8.82
N THR A 16 10.66 -1.34 -9.11
CA THR A 16 10.70 -0.18 -8.22
C THR A 16 10.38 -0.66 -6.82
N VAL A 17 11.41 -0.65 -6.00
CA VAL A 17 11.38 -1.32 -4.71
C VAL A 17 10.37 -0.57 -3.85
N SER A 18 9.36 -1.29 -3.34
CA SER A 18 8.17 -0.67 -2.77
C SER A 18 8.55 0.29 -1.64
N ALA A 19 8.19 1.57 -1.78
CA ALA A 19 8.39 2.59 -0.73
C ALA A 19 7.43 2.38 0.45
N TRP A 20 6.30 1.72 0.20
CA TRP A 20 5.34 1.34 1.21
C TRP A 20 4.77 -0.05 0.92
N ARG A 21 4.31 -0.72 1.97
CA ARG A 21 3.56 -1.97 1.87
C ARG A 21 2.53 -2.07 2.97
N VAL A 22 1.35 -2.55 2.65
CA VAL A 22 0.28 -2.83 3.60
C VAL A 22 -0.09 -4.31 3.54
N TYR A 23 -0.41 -4.87 4.69
CA TYR A 23 -1.05 -6.15 4.87
C TYR A 23 -2.30 -5.94 5.73
N LEU A 24 -3.43 -6.41 5.26
CA LEU A 24 -4.71 -6.41 5.98
C LEU A 24 -5.09 -7.85 6.26
N TYR A 25 -5.07 -8.26 7.52
CA TYR A 25 -5.31 -9.63 7.95
C TYR A 25 -6.74 -9.79 8.44
N SER A 26 -7.36 -10.93 8.11
CA SER A 26 -8.72 -11.23 8.56
C SER A 26 -8.83 -11.56 10.04
N HIS A 27 -7.74 -11.93 10.71
CA HIS A 27 -7.73 -12.17 12.15
C HIS A 27 -7.06 -11.04 12.93
N SER A 28 -7.38 -10.93 14.22
CA SER A 28 -6.78 -9.93 15.12
C SER A 28 -5.35 -10.26 15.57
N ASP A 29 -4.91 -11.51 15.40
CA ASP A 29 -3.59 -12.01 15.77
C ASP A 29 -2.59 -11.96 14.61
N PHE A 30 -2.88 -11.20 13.56
CA PHE A 30 -2.09 -11.11 12.33
C PHE A 30 -2.04 -12.43 11.53
N GLY A 31 -2.99 -13.34 11.77
CA GLY A 31 -3.18 -14.58 11.01
C GLY A 31 -4.36 -14.53 10.03
N GLY A 32 -4.75 -15.71 9.53
CA GLY A 32 -5.86 -15.87 8.59
C GLY A 32 -5.51 -15.52 7.15
N SER A 33 -6.55 -15.33 6.32
CA SER A 33 -6.41 -14.74 4.99
C SER A 33 -5.89 -13.30 5.09
N TYR A 34 -5.16 -12.83 4.08
CA TYR A 34 -4.71 -11.45 4.05
C TYR A 34 -4.71 -10.88 2.65
N TYR A 35 -4.98 -9.58 2.59
CA TYR A 35 -4.76 -8.75 1.41
C TYR A 35 -3.44 -7.99 1.56
N THR A 36 -2.65 -7.87 0.49
CA THR A 36 -1.44 -7.05 0.49
C THR A 36 -1.32 -6.20 -0.76
N GLN A 37 -0.74 -5.01 -0.59
CA GLN A 37 -0.34 -4.16 -1.69
C GLN A 37 0.86 -3.32 -1.30
N GLY A 38 1.65 -2.92 -2.30
CA GLY A 38 2.72 -1.95 -2.13
C GLY A 38 2.92 -1.17 -3.40
N GLY A 39 3.70 -0.10 -3.32
CA GLY A 39 3.93 0.76 -4.48
C GLY A 39 5.26 1.51 -4.43
N PRO A 40 5.67 2.09 -5.57
CA PRO A 40 6.94 2.82 -5.69
C PRO A 40 7.00 4.09 -4.83
N GLY A 41 5.84 4.58 -4.37
CA GLY A 41 5.75 5.76 -3.52
C GLY A 41 5.78 7.11 -4.26
N ASN A 42 5.59 7.13 -5.58
CA ASN A 42 5.56 8.39 -6.34
C ASN A 42 4.70 9.45 -5.64
N PRO A 43 5.17 10.71 -5.51
CA PRO A 43 4.43 11.76 -4.81
C PRO A 43 3.01 11.92 -5.34
N GLY A 44 2.08 12.20 -4.42
CA GLY A 44 0.66 12.35 -4.73
C GLY A 44 -0.22 11.33 -4.00
N SER A 45 -1.49 11.29 -4.40
CA SER A 45 -2.49 10.40 -3.80
C SER A 45 -2.99 9.37 -4.80
N ALA A 46 -3.22 8.15 -4.33
CA ALA A 46 -3.84 7.07 -5.11
C ALA A 46 -4.83 6.32 -4.23
N CYS A 47 -5.99 5.97 -4.79
CA CYS A 47 -6.96 5.11 -4.13
C CYS A 47 -6.78 3.66 -4.58
N HIS A 48 -6.92 2.75 -3.62
CA HIS A 48 -6.79 1.32 -3.82
C HIS A 48 -8.02 0.62 -3.26
N THR A 49 -8.80 0.02 -4.15
CA THR A 49 -9.98 -0.77 -3.75
C THR A 49 -9.55 -2.16 -3.30
N ILE A 50 -10.04 -2.59 -2.14
CA ILE A 50 -9.79 -3.94 -1.64
C ILE A 50 -10.63 -4.93 -2.47
N PRO A 51 -10.02 -5.99 -3.01
CA PRO A 51 -10.71 -7.08 -3.71
C PRO A 51 -11.86 -7.67 -2.89
N SER A 52 -12.91 -8.13 -3.56
CA SER A 52 -14.16 -8.57 -2.90
C SER A 52 -13.99 -9.73 -1.92
N ASP A 53 -12.97 -10.56 -2.12
CA ASP A 53 -12.59 -11.71 -1.28
C ASP A 53 -11.82 -11.33 -0.01
N HIS A 54 -11.48 -10.05 0.16
CA HIS A 54 -10.82 -9.54 1.37
C HIS A 54 -11.49 -8.28 1.93
N ARG A 55 -12.50 -7.77 1.21
CA ARG A 55 -13.22 -6.56 1.56
C ARG A 55 -14.06 -6.79 2.80
N TYR A 56 -14.05 -5.84 3.73
CA TYR A 56 -14.80 -5.96 4.98
C TYR A 56 -14.37 -7.16 5.85
N GLU A 57 -13.14 -7.65 5.69
CA GLU A 57 -12.62 -8.76 6.52
C GLU A 57 -11.49 -8.32 7.45
N ALA A 58 -10.87 -7.17 7.20
CA ALA A 58 -9.67 -6.76 7.92
C ALA A 58 -9.94 -6.55 9.43
N ASN A 59 -9.20 -7.27 10.28
CA ASN A 59 -9.21 -7.16 11.74
C ASN A 59 -7.87 -6.68 12.31
N SER A 60 -6.77 -6.86 11.58
CA SER A 60 -5.47 -6.30 11.94
C SER A 60 -4.70 -5.83 10.71
N ILE A 61 -3.70 -4.98 10.95
CA ILE A 61 -2.89 -4.36 9.91
C ILE A 61 -1.41 -4.45 10.25
N GLU A 62 -0.61 -4.71 9.21
CA GLU A 62 0.82 -4.49 9.20
C GLU A 62 1.16 -3.53 8.06
N TYR A 63 1.66 -2.36 8.40
CA TYR A 63 2.00 -1.30 7.46
C TYR A 63 3.49 -0.98 7.56
N TYR A 64 4.15 -0.95 6.42
CA TYR A 64 5.50 -0.47 6.22
C TYR A 64 5.39 0.85 5.49
N ALA A 65 5.67 1.96 6.18
CA ALA A 65 5.47 3.32 5.69
C ALA A 65 6.63 3.82 4.82
N TYR A 66 7.74 3.09 4.86
CA TYR A 66 9.00 3.51 4.31
C TYR A 66 9.91 2.29 4.08
N ASN A 67 10.77 2.36 3.08
CA ASN A 67 11.90 1.44 2.92
C ASN A 67 13.18 2.26 2.68
N SER A 68 13.92 2.57 3.74
CA SER A 68 15.16 3.35 3.66
C SER A 68 16.22 2.75 2.76
N GLN A 69 16.29 1.43 2.70
CA GLN A 69 17.36 0.77 1.96
C GLN A 69 17.22 0.96 0.46
N THR A 70 15.99 1.12 -0.01
CA THR A 70 15.70 1.03 -1.44
C THR A 70 14.92 2.22 -1.98
N ASN A 71 14.30 3.00 -1.09
CA ASN A 71 13.53 4.19 -1.44
C ASN A 71 13.64 5.26 -0.33
N PRO A 72 14.86 5.81 -0.07
CA PRO A 72 15.10 6.68 1.08
C PRO A 72 14.44 8.07 0.98
N THR A 73 14.03 8.47 -0.21
CA THR A 73 13.60 9.83 -0.53
C THR A 73 12.08 10.01 -0.48
N THR A 74 11.34 9.01 -0.02
CA THR A 74 9.88 9.01 -0.14
C THR A 74 9.23 8.43 1.10
N ARG A 75 8.19 9.09 1.58
CA ARG A 75 7.32 8.59 2.64
C ARG A 75 5.89 8.52 2.16
N CYS A 76 5.16 7.55 2.67
CA CYS A 76 3.74 7.39 2.39
C CYS A 76 2.95 7.24 3.69
N LYS A 77 1.76 7.83 3.72
CA LYS A 77 0.71 7.47 4.68
C LYS A 77 -0.41 6.75 3.97
N ILE A 78 -1.09 5.87 4.68
CA ILE A 78 -2.34 5.26 4.22
C ILE A 78 -3.51 5.71 5.10
N GLN A 79 -4.69 5.78 4.50
CA GLN A 79 -5.97 6.13 5.14
C GLN A 79 -7.00 5.08 4.73
N LEU A 80 -7.62 4.40 5.71
CA LEU A 80 -8.68 3.42 5.42
C LEU A 80 -10.02 4.11 5.18
N PHE A 81 -10.87 3.49 4.37
CA PHE A 81 -12.23 3.93 4.07
C PHE A 81 -13.20 2.75 4.11
N GLU A 82 -14.43 2.98 4.57
CA GLU A 82 -15.51 1.97 4.56
C GLU A 82 -16.19 1.86 3.18
N THR A 83 -15.99 2.87 2.33
CA THR A 83 -16.55 2.92 0.99
C THR A 83 -15.52 2.57 -0.07
N LEU A 84 -16.01 2.28 -1.28
CA LEU A 84 -15.17 2.15 -2.46
C LEU A 84 -14.65 3.52 -2.91
N ASP A 85 -13.57 3.50 -3.69
CA ASP A 85 -13.01 4.68 -4.37
C ASP A 85 -12.57 5.82 -3.44
N CYS A 86 -12.36 5.54 -2.14
CA CYS A 86 -11.83 6.49 -1.15
C CYS A 86 -12.63 7.79 -1.02
N THR A 87 -13.95 7.72 -1.18
CA THR A 87 -14.81 8.92 -1.30
C THR A 87 -15.40 9.39 0.03
N SER A 88 -15.68 8.50 0.99
CA SER A 88 -16.34 8.86 2.25
C SER A 88 -16.13 7.83 3.37
N HIS A 89 -16.50 8.21 4.61
CA HIS A 89 -16.26 7.44 5.84
C HIS A 89 -14.78 7.11 6.04
N GLN A 90 -14.01 8.12 6.46
CA GLN A 90 -12.59 7.98 6.75
C GLN A 90 -12.38 7.29 8.10
N GLY A 91 -11.46 6.34 8.09
CA GLY A 91 -11.06 5.59 9.28
C GLY A 91 -9.73 5.98 9.87
N PRO A 92 -9.00 5.02 10.46
CA PRO A 92 -7.65 5.26 10.93
C PRO A 92 -6.70 5.47 9.75
N PHE A 93 -5.66 6.26 10.00
CA PHE A 93 -4.52 6.42 9.12
C PHE A 93 -3.24 5.88 9.76
N PHE A 94 -2.27 5.54 8.92
CA PHE A 94 -0.96 5.02 9.34
C PHE A 94 0.13 5.69 8.51
N SER A 95 1.13 6.28 9.18
CA SER A 95 2.21 7.06 8.56
C SER A 95 3.61 6.60 8.96
N VAL A 96 3.69 5.57 9.80
CA VAL A 96 4.92 4.93 10.28
C VAL A 96 4.74 3.42 10.27
N ASP A 97 5.85 2.70 10.29
CA ASP A 97 5.83 1.24 10.40
C ASP A 97 4.99 0.83 11.61
N THR A 98 3.97 0.02 11.38
CA THR A 98 2.93 -0.28 12.35
C THR A 98 2.50 -1.72 12.20
N LYS A 99 2.39 -2.44 13.31
CA LYS A 99 1.72 -3.74 13.39
C LYS A 99 0.72 -3.70 14.54
N LYS A 100 -0.58 -3.66 14.23
CA LYS A 100 -1.62 -3.56 15.26
C LYS A 100 -2.96 -4.18 14.89
N VAL A 101 -3.74 -4.49 15.90
CA VAL A 101 -5.16 -4.81 15.77
C VAL A 101 -5.92 -3.53 15.44
N LEU A 102 -6.89 -3.61 14.53
CA LEU A 102 -7.78 -2.49 14.27
C LEU A 102 -8.68 -2.26 15.49
N VAL A 103 -8.96 -0.98 15.76
CA VAL A 103 -9.94 -0.59 16.77
C VAL A 103 -11.30 -1.20 16.42
N GLU A 104 -12.10 -1.51 17.42
CA GLU A 104 -13.34 -2.29 17.27
C GLU A 104 -14.26 -1.74 16.19
N ASP A 105 -14.46 -0.41 16.16
CA ASP A 105 -15.29 0.29 15.17
C ASP A 105 -14.78 0.21 13.72
N TRP A 106 -13.57 -0.30 13.50
CA TRP A 106 -12.93 -0.44 12.18
C TRP A 106 -12.61 -1.88 11.77
N ARG A 107 -12.88 -2.85 12.63
CA ARG A 107 -12.80 -4.27 12.26
C ARG A 107 -13.88 -4.60 11.26
N ASN A 108 -13.54 -5.34 10.20
CA ASN A 108 -14.46 -5.76 9.14
C ASN A 108 -15.12 -4.58 8.39
N ARG A 109 -14.49 -3.40 8.38
CA ARG A 109 -15.08 -2.19 7.77
C ARG A 109 -14.35 -1.74 6.51
N ALA A 110 -13.05 -1.99 6.41
CA ALA A 110 -12.24 -1.45 5.33
C ALA A 110 -12.66 -2.02 3.96
N ALA A 111 -12.98 -1.12 3.02
CA ALA A 111 -13.32 -1.46 1.64
C ALA A 111 -12.32 -0.92 0.61
N SER A 112 -11.68 0.20 0.94
CA SER A 112 -10.60 0.78 0.17
C SER A 112 -9.63 1.48 1.12
N PHE A 113 -8.46 1.86 0.58
CA PHE A 113 -7.54 2.74 1.26
C PHE A 113 -6.87 3.68 0.27
N SER A 114 -6.58 4.90 0.70
CA SER A 114 -5.78 5.82 -0.10
C SER A 114 -4.36 5.86 0.42
N THR A 115 -3.38 5.89 -0.48
CA THR A 115 -2.01 6.28 -0.17
C THR A 115 -1.84 7.76 -0.47
N GLN A 116 -1.17 8.50 0.40
CA GLN A 116 -0.63 9.83 0.10
C GLN A 116 0.87 9.82 0.36
N CYS A 117 1.65 10.04 -0.69
CA CYS A 117 3.10 9.99 -0.65
C CYS A 117 3.73 11.36 -0.93
N TRP A 118 4.89 11.62 -0.34
CA TRP A 118 5.65 12.86 -0.53
C TRP A 118 7.16 12.57 -0.49
N SER A 119 7.92 13.44 -1.14
CA SER A 119 9.38 13.44 -1.04
C SER A 119 9.82 13.95 0.33
N VAL A 120 10.84 13.31 0.90
CA VAL A 120 11.51 13.75 2.14
C VAL A 120 12.84 14.41 1.86
#